data_AF-F7S8C9-F1
#
_entry.id   AF-F7S8C9-F1
#
_cell.length_a   1.000
_cell.length_b   1.000
_cell.length_c   1.000
_cell.angle_alpha   90.00
_cell.angle_beta   90.00
_cell.angle_gamma   90.00
#
_symmetry.space_group_name_H-M   'P 1'
#
loop_
_entity.id
_entity.type
_entity.pdbx_description
1 polymer ?
#
loop_
_entity_poly.entity_id
_entity_poly.type
_entity_poly.pdbx_seq_one_letter_code
_entity_poly.pdbx_strand_id
1 'polypeptide(L)' 'RANDAVLKALAAWLGIGAARLALRAGGQARDKLVLVAGGSADEFAGPLAAVSGAGEAPPGVTTTGAR' A
#
# COMPACT_ATOMS: atom_id res chain seq x y z
N ARG A 1 -17.84 1.64 -3.36
CA ARG A 1 -17.56 3.07 -3.09
C ARG A 1 -16.37 3.27 -2.15
N ALA A 2 -16.32 2.64 -0.97
CA ALA A 2 -15.18 2.79 -0.04
C ALA A 2 -13.80 2.41 -0.65
N ASN A 3 -13.72 1.27 -1.34
CA ASN A 3 -12.48 0.79 -1.96
C ASN A 3 -11.90 1.75 -3.02
N ASP A 4 -12.76 2.40 -3.81
CA ASP A 4 -12.34 3.33 -4.87
C ASP A 4 -11.71 4.60 -4.28
N ALA A 5 -12.29 5.11 -3.18
CA ALA A 5 -11.73 6.25 -2.46
C ALA A 5 -10.36 5.93 -1.85
N VAL A 6 -10.19 4.72 -1.29
CA VAL A 6 -8.90 4.25 -0.76
C VAL A 6 -7.84 4.18 -1.87
N LEU A 7 -8.19 3.61 -3.03
CA LEU A 7 -7.25 3.53 -4.16
C LEU A 7 -6.85 4.92 -4.68
N LYS A 8 -7.79 5.85 -4.79
CA LYS A 8 -7.50 7.24 -5.21
C LYS A 8 -6.59 7.96 -4.22
N ALA A 9 -6.86 7.83 -2.92
CA ALA A 9 -6.03 8.44 -1.88
C ALA A 9 -4.62 7.85 -1.86
N LEU A 10 -4.50 6.52 -1.98
CA LEU A 10 -3.21 5.82 -2.03
C LEU A 10 -2.42 6.20 -3.28
N ALA A 11 -3.07 6.26 -4.44
CA ALA A 11 -2.44 6.68 -5.70
C ALA A 11 -1.90 8.11 -5.61
N ALA A 12 -2.68 9.04 -5.04
CA ALA A 12 -2.26 10.41 -4.83
C ALA A 12 -1.05 10.52 -3.88
N TRP A 13 -1.05 9.76 -2.79
CA TRP A 13 0.06 9.73 -1.84
C TRP A 13 1.34 9.13 -2.45
N LEU A 14 1.22 8.09 -3.28
CA LEU A 14 2.33 7.48 -4.02
C LEU A 14 2.79 8.31 -5.23
N GLY A 15 2.03 9.34 -5.63
CA GLY A 15 2.33 10.13 -6.84
C GLY A 15 2.13 9.37 -8.15
N ILE A 16 1.26 8.34 -8.18
CA ILE A 16 1.01 7.52 -9.37
C ILE A 16 -0.46 7.58 -9.82
N GLY A 17 -0.74 7.08 -11.02
CA GLY A 17 -2.12 6.96 -11.52
C GLY A 17 -2.87 5.82 -10.82
N ALA A 18 -4.12 6.08 -10.39
CA ALA A 18 -4.96 5.07 -9.72
C ALA A 18 -5.24 3.82 -10.58
N ALA A 19 -5.18 3.92 -11.91
CA ALA A 19 -5.30 2.80 -12.82
C ALA A 19 -4.18 1.75 -12.67
N ARG A 20 -3.07 2.12 -12.02
CA ARG A 20 -1.96 1.20 -11.69
C ARG A 20 -2.21 0.42 -10.41
N LEU A 21 -3.28 0.72 -9.67
CA LEU A 21 -3.58 0.04 -8.42
C LEU A 21 -4.74 -0.95 -8.60
N ALA A 22 -4.59 -2.14 -8.05
CA ALA A 22 -5.65 -3.14 -7.98
C ALA A 22 -5.83 -3.66 -6.56
N LEU A 23 -7.09 -3.86 -6.14
CA LEU A 23 -7.43 -4.45 -4.86
C LEU A 23 -7.67 -5.96 -4.97
N ARG A 24 -7.11 -6.71 -4.02
CA ARG A 24 -7.38 -8.12 -3.80
C ARG A 24 -7.80 -8.35 -2.35
N ALA A 25 -8.60 -9.39 -2.12
CA ALA A 25 -8.89 -9.85 -0.77
C ALA A 25 -7.60 -10.39 -0.13
N GLY A 26 -7.37 -10.06 1.13
CA GLY A 26 -6.28 -10.64 1.92
C GLY A 26 -6.68 -11.95 2.58
N GLY A 27 -5.90 -12.38 3.57
CA GLY A 27 -6.12 -13.64 4.29
C GLY A 27 -7.40 -13.66 5.12
N GLN A 28 -7.84 -12.51 5.64
CA GLN A 28 -9.10 -12.35 6.35
C GLN A 28 -10.09 -11.45 5.60
N ALA A 29 -11.38 -11.53 5.95
CA ALA A 29 -12.46 -10.78 5.29
C ALA A 29 -12.23 -9.26 5.25
N ARG A 30 -11.54 -8.71 6.26
CA ARG A 30 -11.21 -7.28 6.35
C ARG A 30 -9.88 -6.91 5.71
N ASP A 31 -9.01 -7.88 5.46
CA ASP A 31 -7.70 -7.63 4.89
C ASP A 31 -7.83 -7.30 3.40
N LYS A 32 -7.06 -6.31 2.99
CA LYS A 32 -6.99 -5.85 1.61
C LYS A 32 -5.53 -5.81 1.18
N LEU A 33 -5.25 -6.44 0.06
CA LEU A 33 -3.95 -6.36 -0.60
C LEU A 33 -4.08 -5.39 -1.76
N VAL A 34 -3.15 -4.45 -1.86
CA VAL A 34 -3.06 -3.54 -3.01
C VAL A 34 -1.87 -3.98 -3.87
N LEU A 35 -2.15 -4.24 -5.13
CA LEU A 35 -1.16 -4.56 -6.14
C LEU A 35 -0.85 -3.28 -6.93
N VAL A 36 0.42 -2.98 -7.12
CA VAL A 36 0.88 -1.88 -7.97
C VAL A 36 1.40 -2.46 -9.28
N ALA A 37 0.80 -2.07 -10.39
CA ALA A 37 1.16 -2.53 -11.73
C ALA A 37 2.20 -1.61 -12.38
N GLY A 38 3.34 -2.21 -12.73
CA GLY A 38 4.50 -1.52 -13.29
C GLY A 38 5.22 -0.66 -12.25
N GLY A 39 6.54 -0.62 -12.34
CA GLY A 39 7.41 0.04 -11.38
C GLY A 39 8.30 -0.95 -10.64
N SER A 40 9.34 -0.46 -9.98
CA SER A 40 10.23 -1.28 -9.14
C SER A 40 9.94 -1.03 -7.66
N ALA A 41 10.39 -1.95 -6.79
CA ALA A 41 10.27 -1.76 -5.35
C ALA A 41 10.99 -0.49 -4.87
N ASP A 42 12.11 -0.12 -5.52
CA ASP A 42 12.89 1.08 -5.19
C ASP A 42 12.11 2.38 -5.37
N GLU A 43 11.23 2.45 -6.38
CA GLU A 43 10.36 3.62 -6.61
C GLU A 43 9.44 3.91 -5.42
N PHE A 44 9.11 2.88 -4.63
CA PHE A 44 8.20 2.98 -3.50
C PHE A 44 8.90 2.87 -2.14
N ALA A 45 10.21 2.60 -2.11
CA ALA A 45 10.97 2.39 -0.89
C ALA A 45 10.92 3.62 0.04
N GLY A 46 11.05 4.83 -0.51
CA GLY A 46 10.98 6.08 0.27
C GLY A 46 9.61 6.32 0.92
N PRO A 47 8.52 6.36 0.14
CA PRO A 47 7.16 6.48 0.70
C PRO A 47 6.85 5.39 1.73
N LEU A 48 7.19 4.12 1.45
CA LEU A 48 6.94 3.01 2.36
C LEU A 48 7.79 3.11 3.64
N ALA A 49 9.05 3.55 3.53
CA ALA A 49 9.92 3.82 4.67
C ALA A 49 9.38 4.94 5.57
N ALA A 50 8.69 5.95 5.02
CA ALA A 50 8.04 6.99 5.81
C ALA A 50 6.86 6.46 6.64
N VAL A 51 6.19 5.39 6.17
CA VAL A 51 5.12 4.72 6.90
C VAL A 51 5.67 3.79 7.98
N SER A 52 6.82 3.16 7.75
CA SER A 52 7.47 2.26 8.72
C SER A 52 8.44 2.96 9.68
N GLY A 53 8.95 4.14 9.34
CA GLY A 53 9.87 4.95 10.16
C GLY A 53 9.19 5.81 11.22
N ALA A 54 7.86 5.88 11.23
CA ALA A 54 7.07 6.48 12.30
C ALA A 54 6.92 5.53 13.50
N GLY A 55 8.05 5.03 14.03
CA GLY A 55 8.24 4.53 15.40
C GLY A 55 7.50 3.27 15.87
N GLU A 56 6.27 3.02 15.46
CA GLU A 56 5.51 1.84 15.86
C GLU A 56 4.47 1.55 14.79
N ALA A 57 4.54 0.37 14.18
CA ALA A 57 3.46 -0.10 13.34
C ALA A 57 2.17 -0.10 14.19
N PRO A 58 1.04 0.46 13.72
CA PRO A 58 -0.21 0.46 14.48
C PRO A 58 -0.51 -0.96 14.99
N PRO A 59 -1.05 -1.13 16.21
CA PRO A 59 -1.31 -2.46 16.76
C PRO A 59 -2.11 -3.30 15.75
N GLY A 60 -1.51 -4.41 15.30
CA GLY A 60 -2.07 -5.28 14.27
C GLY A 60 -1.47 -5.14 12.86
N VAL A 61 -0.46 -4.29 12.64
CA VAL A 61 0.23 -4.14 11.35
C VAL A 61 1.63 -4.78 11.42
N THR A 62 1.87 -5.80 10.58
CA THR A 62 3.20 -6.39 10.39
C THR A 62 3.73 -6.03 9.00
N THR A 63 4.84 -5.31 8.92
CA THR A 63 5.59 -5.11 7.67
C THR A 63 6.61 -6.25 7.52
N THR A 64 6.53 -7.00 6.43
CA THR A 64 7.56 -7.98 6.07
C THR A 64 8.33 -7.43 4.87
N GLY A 65 9.57 -7.01 5.09
CA GLY A 65 10.50 -6.72 4.00
C GLY A 65 10.94 -8.03 3.37
N ALA A 66 10.81 -8.15 2.05
CA ALA A 66 11.37 -9.28 1.32
C ALA A 66 12.90 -9.26 1.46
N ARG A 67 13.47 -10.35 1.98
CA ARG A 67 14.91 -10.60 1.92
C ARG A 67 15.28 -11.16 0.55
#